data_AF-A0A1C5TAX2-F1
#
_entry.id   AF-A0A1C5TAX2-F1
#
_cell.length_a   1.000
_cell.length_b   1.000
_cell.length_c   1.000
_cell.angle_alpha   90.00
_cell.angle_beta   90.00
_cell.angle_gamma   90.00
#
_symmetry.space_group_name_H-M   'P 1'
#
loop_
_entity.id
_entity.type
_entity.pdbx_description
1 polymer ?
#
loop_
_entity_poly.entity_id
_entity_poly.type
_entity_poly.pdbx_seq_one_letter_code
_entity_poly.pdbx_strand_id
1 'polypeptide(L)'
;MKYEEFERIYQEYYLKILTFIHKRVPDLYEAEELTGDVFLSFYRNMDSYDEEKGSIATWLYAITANRLKNYYGDKKIHYSLEILKQQTEDFIIRKVPQSLAGR
;
A
#
# COMPACT_ATOMS: atom_id res chain seq x y z
N MET A 1 -11.91 20.67 18.25
CA MET A 1 -11.38 21.04 16.91
C MET A 1 -11.10 19.76 16.11
N LYS A 2 -11.19 19.79 14.77
CA LYS A 2 -10.95 18.62 13.89
C LYS A 2 -9.66 17.85 14.22
N TYR A 3 -8.60 18.56 14.60
CA TYR A 3 -7.31 17.99 14.99
C TYR A 3 -7.37 17.15 16.28
N GLU A 4 -8.05 17.63 17.32
CA GLU A 4 -8.15 16.93 18.62
C GLU A 4 -8.93 15.61 18.49
N GLU A 5 -9.98 15.62 17.65
CA GLU A 5 -10.76 14.42 17.37
C GLU A 5 -9.94 13.40 16.57
N PHE A 6 -9.19 13.85 15.57
CA PHE A 6 -8.25 13.00 14.84
C PHE A 6 -7.20 12.40 15.77
N GLU A 7 -6.58 13.21 16.64
CA GLU A 7 -5.56 12.76 17.58
C GLU A 7 -6.09 11.66 18.50
N ARG A 8 -7.31 11.84 19.06
CA ARG A 8 -7.96 10.81 19.89
C ARG A 8 -8.16 9.50 19.12
N ILE A 9 -8.65 9.58 17.88
CA ILE A 9 -8.86 8.40 17.03
C ILE A 9 -7.52 7.74 16.67
N TYR A 10 -6.52 8.53 16.33
CA TYR A 10 -5.18 8.04 16.01
C TYR A 10 -4.59 7.27 17.18
N GLN A 11 -4.61 7.84 18.39
CA GLN A 11 -4.11 7.18 19.60
C GLN A 11 -4.84 5.86 19.89
N GLU A 12 -6.16 5.81 19.65
CA GLU A 12 -6.95 4.60 19.91
C GLU A 12 -6.73 3.49 18.87
N TYR A 13 -6.55 3.86 17.59
CA TYR A 13 -6.58 2.91 16.47
C TYR A 13 -5.22 2.63 15.84
N TYR A 14 -4.18 3.44 16.07
CA TYR A 14 -2.88 3.28 15.40
C TYR A 14 -2.32 1.86 15.53
N LEU A 15 -2.16 1.37 16.76
CA LEU A 15 -1.62 0.02 16.99
C LEU A 15 -2.55 -1.07 16.46
N LYS A 16 -3.88 -0.86 16.48
CA LYS A 16 -4.86 -1.82 15.97
C LYS A 16 -4.73 -1.98 14.45
N ILE A 17 -4.64 -0.86 13.72
CA ILE A 17 -4.49 -0.83 12.27
C ILE A 17 -3.10 -1.36 11.86
N LEU A 18 -2.03 -0.91 12.52
CA LEU A 18 -0.68 -1.40 12.25
C LEU A 18 -0.60 -2.92 12.45
N THR A 19 -1.12 -3.43 13.56
CA THR A 19 -1.17 -4.88 13.82
C THR A 19 -1.98 -5.62 12.76
N PHE A 20 -3.10 -5.05 12.32
CA PHE A 20 -3.95 -5.65 11.29
C PHE A 20 -3.25 -5.74 9.92
N ILE A 21 -2.53 -4.69 9.55
CA ILE A 21 -1.74 -4.61 8.32
C ILE A 21 -0.53 -5.55 8.40
N HIS A 22 0.23 -5.50 9.50
CA HIS A 22 1.44 -6.30 9.69
C HIS A 22 1.19 -7.82 9.67
N LYS A 23 -0.01 -8.26 10.10
CA LYS A 23 -0.45 -9.66 9.94
C LYS A 23 -0.56 -10.12 8.47
N ARG A 24 -0.58 -9.20 7.52
CA ARG A 24 -0.73 -9.45 6.07
C ARG A 24 0.51 -9.01 5.28
N VAL A 25 1.13 -7.92 5.71
CA VAL A 25 2.37 -7.36 5.15
C VAL A 25 3.47 -7.57 6.19
N PRO A 26 4.30 -8.62 6.06
CA PRO A 26 5.29 -8.97 7.10
C PRO A 26 6.44 -7.98 7.23
N ASP A 27 6.67 -7.15 6.21
CA ASP A 27 7.65 -6.09 6.28
C ASP A 27 7.07 -4.95 7.14
N LEU A 28 7.73 -4.66 8.26
CA LEU A 28 7.26 -3.65 9.21
C LEU A 28 7.29 -2.25 8.61
N TYR A 29 8.29 -1.92 7.80
CA TYR A 29 8.41 -0.60 7.18
C TYR A 29 7.26 -0.34 6.21
N GLU A 30 6.97 -1.31 5.33
CA GLU A 30 5.81 -1.24 4.43
C GLU A 30 4.49 -1.22 5.21
N ALA A 31 4.39 -1.93 6.34
CA ALA A 31 3.20 -1.90 7.19
C ALA A 31 2.99 -0.54 7.87
N GLU A 32 4.06 0.11 8.34
CA GLU A 32 4.04 1.46 8.92
C GLU A 32 3.66 2.52 7.87
N GLU A 33 4.23 2.42 6.66
CA GLU A 33 3.89 3.30 5.53
C GLU A 33 2.39 3.20 5.18
N LEU A 34 1.87 1.98 5.01
CA LEU A 34 0.46 1.75 4.74
C LEU A 34 -0.45 2.25 5.88
N THR A 35 0.01 2.12 7.13
CA THR A 35 -0.72 2.65 8.29
C THR A 35 -0.80 4.18 8.20
N GLY A 36 0.30 4.86 7.86
CA GLY A 36 0.33 6.30 7.62
C GLY A 36 -0.67 6.72 6.54
N ASP A 37 -0.70 6.00 5.42
CA ASP A 37 -1.64 6.26 4.31
C ASP A 37 -3.11 6.09 4.69
N VAL A 38 -3.41 5.14 5.58
CA VAL A 38 -4.77 4.95 6.12
C VAL A 38 -5.19 6.20 6.91
N PHE A 39 -4.37 6.63 7.87
CA PHE A 39 -4.72 7.78 8.72
C PHE A 39 -4.71 9.10 7.97
N LEU A 40 -3.81 9.27 6.99
CA LEU A 40 -3.83 10.42 6.09
C LEU A 40 -5.12 10.47 5.26
N SER A 41 -5.55 9.33 4.72
CA SER A 41 -6.80 9.22 3.97
C SER A 41 -8.01 9.50 4.86
N PHE A 42 -8.00 8.98 6.09
CA PHE A 42 -9.03 9.21 7.07
C PHE A 42 -9.14 10.71 7.42
N TYR A 43 -8.03 11.36 7.78
CA TYR A 43 -7.99 12.77 8.14
C TYR A 43 -8.51 13.69 7.03
N ARG A 44 -8.14 13.40 5.77
CA ARG A 44 -8.58 14.16 4.59
C ARG A 44 -10.10 14.07 4.37
N ASN A 45 -10.70 12.95 4.70
CA ASN A 45 -12.12 12.70 4.45
C ASN A 45 -12.99 12.87 5.70
N MET A 46 -12.41 13.11 6.87
CA MET A 46 -13.09 13.14 8.17
C MET A 46 -14.35 14.03 8.20
N ASP A 47 -14.36 15.14 7.46
CA ASP A 47 -15.51 16.05 7.38
C ASP A 47 -16.73 15.45 6.63
N SER A 48 -16.53 14.33 5.91
CA SER A 48 -17.56 13.59 5.19
C SER A 48 -18.03 12.33 5.92
N TYR A 49 -17.61 12.15 7.18
CA TYR A 49 -18.08 11.04 8.00
C TYR A 49 -19.59 11.14 8.21
N ASP A 50 -20.24 9.99 8.12
CA ASP A 50 -21.68 9.84 8.30
C ASP A 50 -21.90 8.63 9.22
N GLU A 51 -22.34 8.90 10.44
CA GLU A 51 -22.55 7.88 11.47
C GLU A 51 -23.66 6.88 11.09
N GLU A 52 -24.61 7.26 10.22
CA GLU A 52 -25.64 6.35 9.72
C GLU A 52 -25.05 5.29 8.77
N LYS A 53 -23.92 5.59 8.11
CA LYS A 53 -23.22 4.64 7.24
C LYS A 53 -22.33 3.66 7.99
N GLY A 54 -22.07 3.90 9.27
CA GLY A 54 -21.32 2.99 10.14
C GLY A 54 -20.30 3.70 11.04
N SER A 55 -19.71 2.94 11.95
CA SER A 55 -18.76 3.47 12.95
C SER A 55 -17.43 3.93 12.35
N ILE A 56 -16.70 4.80 13.08
CA ILE A 56 -15.32 5.18 12.79
C ILE A 56 -14.40 3.97 12.61
N ALA A 57 -14.56 2.94 13.46
CA ALA A 57 -13.80 1.70 13.35
C ALA A 57 -14.06 1.02 12.00
N THR A 58 -15.35 0.86 11.63
CA THR A 58 -15.76 0.29 10.34
C THR A 58 -15.12 1.05 9.18
N TRP A 59 -15.13 2.37 9.24
CA TRP A 59 -14.56 3.20 8.18
C TRP A 59 -13.05 3.09 8.08
N LEU A 60 -12.33 3.11 9.21
CA LEU A 60 -10.87 2.89 9.24
C LEU A 60 -10.49 1.53 8.65
N TYR A 61 -11.21 0.46 9.01
CA TYR A 61 -10.96 -0.87 8.45
C TYR A 61 -11.33 -0.95 6.96
N ALA A 62 -12.34 -0.22 6.50
CA ALA A 62 -12.67 -0.11 5.07
C ALA A 62 -11.56 0.59 4.28
N ILE A 63 -11.02 1.70 4.78
CA ILE A 63 -9.86 2.38 4.19
C ILE A 63 -8.65 1.43 4.17
N THR A 64 -8.40 0.73 5.28
CA THR A 64 -7.29 -0.23 5.41
C THR A 64 -7.40 -1.37 4.40
N ALA A 65 -8.59 -1.95 4.22
CA ALA A 65 -8.82 -3.02 3.25
C ALA A 65 -8.58 -2.54 1.82
N ASN A 66 -9.02 -1.32 1.48
CA ASN A 66 -8.77 -0.72 0.18
C ASN A 66 -7.27 -0.48 -0.06
N ARG A 67 -6.53 0.00 0.95
CA ARG A 67 -5.07 0.18 0.86
C ARG A 67 -4.33 -1.13 0.65
N LEU A 68 -4.66 -2.17 1.43
CA LEU A 68 -4.09 -3.50 1.25
C LEU A 68 -4.37 -4.08 -0.14
N LYS A 69 -5.60 -3.93 -0.64
CA LYS A 69 -5.96 -4.38 -1.99
C LYS A 69 -5.09 -3.71 -3.06
N ASN A 70 -4.90 -2.40 -2.97
CA ASN A 70 -4.05 -1.66 -3.90
C ASN A 70 -2.59 -2.11 -3.80
N TYR A 71 -2.05 -2.19 -2.59
CA TYR A 71 -0.68 -2.65 -2.35
C TYR A 71 -0.38 -4.01 -3.00
N TYR A 72 -1.27 -5.00 -2.85
CA TYR A 72 -1.08 -6.30 -3.51
C TYR A 72 -1.28 -6.25 -5.02
N GLY A 73 -2.17 -5.37 -5.50
CA GLY A 73 -2.34 -5.10 -6.93
C GLY A 73 -1.05 -4.56 -7.54
N ASP A 74 -0.45 -3.57 -6.89
CA ASP A 74 0.78 -2.91 -7.33
C ASP A 74 1.97 -3.86 -7.27
N LYS A 75 2.12 -4.65 -6.19
CA LYS A 75 3.18 -5.69 -6.12
C LYS A 75 3.03 -6.76 -7.20
N LYS A 76 1.80 -7.19 -7.51
CA LYS A 76 1.55 -8.16 -8.60
C LYS A 76 1.94 -7.57 -9.96
N ILE A 77 1.60 -6.30 -10.21
CA ILE A 77 1.98 -5.60 -11.44
C ILE A 77 3.50 -5.46 -11.52
N HIS A 78 4.16 -5.01 -10.45
CA HIS A 78 5.61 -4.88 -10.39
C HIS A 78 6.30 -6.22 -10.70
N TYR A 79 5.89 -7.31 -10.07
CA TYR A 79 6.47 -8.63 -10.33
C TYR A 79 6.28 -9.07 -11.80
N SER A 80 5.11 -8.80 -12.36
CA SER A 80 4.83 -9.10 -13.77
C SER A 80 5.72 -8.29 -14.71
N LEU A 81 5.94 -7.00 -14.42
CA LEU A 81 6.83 -6.14 -15.20
C LEU A 81 8.29 -6.58 -15.11
N GLU A 82 8.77 -6.99 -13.92
CA GLU A 82 10.13 -7.52 -13.74
C GLU A 82 10.35 -8.80 -14.54
N ILE A 83 9.37 -9.72 -14.56
CA ILE A 83 9.43 -10.92 -15.42
C ILE A 83 9.52 -10.53 -16.89
N LEU A 84 8.68 -9.60 -17.35
CA LEU A 84 8.68 -9.16 -18.74
C LEU A 84 10.00 -8.48 -19.13
N LYS A 85 10.59 -7.68 -18.24
CA LYS A 85 11.92 -7.09 -18.43
C LYS A 85 12.99 -8.18 -18.57
N GLN A 86 13.05 -9.14 -17.64
CA GLN A 86 14.01 -10.23 -17.68
C GLN A 86 13.89 -11.06 -18.97
N GLN A 87 12.67 -11.39 -19.38
CA GLN A 87 12.43 -12.13 -20.63
C GLN A 87 12.86 -11.34 -21.86
N THR A 88 12.65 -10.02 -21.85
CA THR A 88 13.06 -9.13 -22.94
C THR A 88 14.59 -9.02 -22.99
N GLU A 89 15.25 -8.87 -21.85
CA GLU A 89 16.72 -8.84 -21.74
C GLU A 89 17.34 -10.15 -22.23
N ASP A 90 16.81 -11.30 -21.78
CA ASP A 90 17.25 -12.64 -22.24
C ASP A 90 17.07 -12.81 -23.76
N PHE A 91 15.97 -12.29 -24.32
CA PHE A 91 15.71 -12.33 -25.75
C PHE A 91 16.71 -11.47 -26.53
N ILE A 92 16.99 -10.25 -26.06
CA ILE A 92 17.97 -9.34 -26.67
C ILE A 92 19.36 -9.98 -26.64
N ILE A 93 19.80 -10.49 -25.49
CA ILE A 93 21.12 -11.14 -25.32
C ILE A 93 21.29 -12.31 -26.30
N ARG A 94 20.24 -13.14 -26.50
CA ARG A 94 20.29 -14.27 -27.44
C ARG A 94 20.31 -13.87 -28.91
N LYS A 95 19.84 -12.66 -29.26
CA LYS A 95 19.75 -12.15 -30.63
C LYS A 95 20.91 -11.22 -31.01
N VAL A 96 21.71 -10.74 -30.05
CA VAL A 96 22.92 -9.94 -30.32
C VAL A 96 24.04 -10.90 -30.77
N PRO A 97 24.52 -10.84 -32.03
CA PRO A 97 25.66 -11.65 -32.46
C PRO A 97 26.92 -11.17 -31.71
N GLN A 98 27.72 -12.11 -31.18
CA GLN A 98 29.00 -11.79 -30.50
C GLN A 98 30.04 -11.09 -31.41
N SER A 99 29.74 -10.85 -32.68
CA SER A 99 30.67 -10.27 -33.66
C SER A 99 30.83 -8.75 -33.61
N LEU A 100 30.21 -8.04 -32.65
CA LEU A 100 30.38 -6.59 -32.47
C LEU A 100 31.15 -6.20 -31.19
N ALA A 101 31.55 -7.17 -30.37
CA ALA A 101 32.42 -6.94 -29.21
C ALA A 101 33.89 -7.12 -29.61
N GLY A 102 34.43 -6.20 -30.42
CA GLY A 102 35.86 -6.18 -30.72
C GLY A 102 36.22 -5.56 -32.06
N ARG A 103 36.32 -4.23 -32.08
CA ARG A 103 37.37 -3.46 -32.77
C ARG A 103 37.58 -2.15 -32.02
#